data_AF-A0A538JU26-F1
#
_entry.id   AF-A0A538JU26-F1
#
_cell.length_a   1.000
_cell.length_b   1.000
_cell.length_c   1.000
_cell.angle_alpha   90.00
_cell.angle_beta   90.00
_cell.angle_gamma   90.00
#
_symmetry.space_group_name_H-M   'P 1'
#
loop_
_entity.id
_entity.type
_entity.pdbx_description
1 polymer ?
#
loop_
_entity_poly.entity_id
_entity_poly.type
_entity_poly.pdbx_seq_one_letter_code
_entity_poly.pdbx_strand_id
1 'polypeptide(L)'
;MEQAPHPSFSPDGEWWWSGTDWMSTVSPDGRWRWTGAQWTPLPHVQGSGYRIPRQVIRDGAIWLVLFGLWAPVVAVLALNEVSVRVFLALGAPLGAVAVLSTLLFGGRLGRRGHWRELGLAALAGTAELLFLYGVAMVVSPDPNNTNDIAAGAGVVILSVPTLLVVASLLGLGGLVGRWSPRPRRFRCARPLPDRGPELK
;
A
#
# COMPACT_ATOMS: atom_id res chain seq x y z
N MET A 1 -14.72 -52.55 5.86
CA MET A 1 -14.41 -51.12 6.08
C MET A 1 -15.71 -50.38 5.80
N GLU A 2 -16.43 -50.00 6.85
CA GLU A 2 -17.75 -49.37 6.73
C GLU A 2 -17.57 -47.92 6.24
N GLN A 3 -18.15 -47.58 5.11
CA GLN A 3 -18.09 -46.25 4.51
C GLN A 3 -19.09 -45.37 5.28
N ALA A 4 -18.60 -44.43 6.10
CA ALA A 4 -19.45 -43.53 6.86
C ALA A 4 -20.41 -42.76 5.92
N PRO A 5 -21.68 -42.54 6.31
CA PRO A 5 -22.65 -41.87 5.47
C PRO A 5 -22.14 -40.50 5.04
N HIS A 6 -22.19 -40.21 3.74
CA HIS A 6 -21.84 -38.90 3.21
C HIS A 6 -22.79 -37.85 3.78
N PRO A 7 -22.31 -36.80 4.48
CA PRO A 7 -23.18 -35.79 5.05
C PRO A 7 -23.88 -35.00 3.96
N SER A 8 -25.19 -34.80 4.12
CA SER A 8 -26.01 -34.00 3.21
C SER A 8 -25.75 -32.51 3.45
N PHE A 9 -25.40 -31.80 2.38
CA PHE A 9 -25.23 -30.34 2.39
C PHE A 9 -26.43 -29.65 1.75
N SER A 10 -26.69 -28.40 2.16
CA SER A 10 -27.63 -27.53 1.48
C SER A 10 -27.11 -27.17 0.07
N PRO A 11 -27.99 -26.77 -0.88
CA PRO A 11 -27.58 -26.44 -2.26
C PRO A 11 -26.56 -25.30 -2.36
N ASP A 12 -26.56 -24.37 -1.40
CA ASP A 12 -25.60 -23.28 -1.26
C ASP A 12 -24.31 -23.70 -0.53
N GLY A 13 -24.29 -24.88 0.08
CA GLY A 13 -23.17 -25.43 0.84
C GLY A 13 -22.84 -24.65 2.11
N GLU A 14 -23.75 -23.81 2.60
CA GLU A 14 -23.57 -23.06 3.86
C GLU A 14 -23.99 -23.88 5.08
N TRP A 15 -24.82 -24.90 4.91
CA TRP A 15 -25.35 -25.73 5.99
C TRP A 15 -25.10 -27.21 5.70
N TRP A 16 -24.88 -27.98 6.75
CA TRP A 16 -24.78 -29.44 6.68
C TRP A 16 -25.76 -30.07 7.66
N TRP A 17 -26.34 -31.20 7.27
CA TRP A 17 -27.29 -31.93 8.09
C TRP A 17 -26.55 -32.84 9.06
N SER A 18 -26.78 -32.65 10.36
CA SER A 18 -26.17 -33.46 11.42
C SER A 18 -26.85 -34.81 11.63
N GLY A 19 -27.99 -35.04 10.97
CA GLY A 19 -28.89 -36.18 11.24
C GLY A 19 -30.13 -35.77 12.02
N THR A 20 -30.03 -34.73 12.86
CA THR A 20 -31.14 -34.20 13.66
C THR A 20 -31.45 -32.73 13.35
N ASP A 21 -30.44 -31.93 12.99
CA ASP A 21 -30.58 -30.50 12.75
C ASP A 21 -29.65 -29.99 11.63
N TRP A 22 -30.01 -28.86 11.04
CA TRP A 22 -29.13 -28.12 10.14
C TRP A 22 -28.09 -27.34 10.95
N MET A 23 -26.82 -27.66 10.74
CA MET A 23 -25.69 -26.98 11.37
C MET A 23 -24.93 -26.14 10.34
N SER A 24 -24.42 -24.97 10.75
CA SER A 24 -23.60 -24.16 9.85
C SER A 24 -22.33 -24.93 9.47
N THR A 25 -21.98 -24.89 8.18
CA THR A 25 -20.68 -25.38 7.70
C THR A 25 -19.54 -24.46 8.11
N VAL A 26 -19.83 -23.27 8.63
CA VAL A 26 -18.81 -22.33 9.09
C VAL A 26 -18.78 -22.34 10.61
N SER A 27 -17.57 -22.43 11.18
CA SER A 27 -17.40 -22.39 12.62
C SER A 27 -17.89 -21.06 13.20
N PRO A 28 -18.29 -20.99 14.48
CA PRO A 28 -18.80 -19.75 15.09
C PRO A 28 -17.82 -18.58 15.03
N ASP A 29 -16.51 -18.85 15.02
CA ASP A 29 -15.45 -17.86 14.87
C ASP A 29 -15.21 -17.43 13.40
N GLY A 30 -15.93 -18.04 12.45
CA GLY A 30 -15.83 -17.77 11.03
C GLY A 30 -14.52 -18.25 10.41
N ARG A 31 -13.70 -19.07 11.09
CA ARG A 31 -12.33 -19.39 10.65
C ARG A 31 -12.21 -20.72 9.91
N TRP A 32 -13.16 -21.63 10.12
CA TRP A 32 -13.10 -22.99 9.62
C TRP A 32 -14.38 -23.33 8.88
N ARG A 33 -14.23 -24.13 7.82
CA ARG A 33 -15.34 -24.69 7.07
C ARG A 33 -15.36 -26.21 7.22
N TRP A 34 -16.49 -26.76 7.59
CA TRP A 34 -16.75 -28.18 7.63
C TRP A 34 -16.89 -28.72 6.20
N THR A 35 -16.06 -29.70 5.84
CA THR A 35 -16.06 -30.36 4.53
C THR A 35 -16.85 -31.68 4.53
N GLY A 36 -17.45 -32.04 5.68
CA GLY A 36 -18.19 -33.29 5.85
C GLY A 36 -17.37 -34.39 6.52
N ALA A 37 -16.04 -34.30 6.47
CA ALA A 37 -15.14 -35.21 7.18
C ALA A 37 -14.21 -34.47 8.16
N GLN A 38 -13.86 -33.22 7.85
CA GLN A 38 -12.92 -32.43 8.63
C GLN A 38 -13.18 -30.93 8.53
N TRP A 39 -12.74 -30.19 9.54
CA TRP A 39 -12.66 -28.74 9.52
C TRP A 39 -11.46 -28.31 8.69
N THR A 40 -11.70 -27.62 7.58
CA THR A 40 -10.66 -27.03 6.74
C THR A 40 -10.63 -25.51 6.98
N PRO A 41 -9.47 -24.89 7.17
CA PRO A 41 -9.43 -23.45 7.44
C PRO A 41 -9.90 -22.68 6.21
N LEU A 42 -10.71 -21.64 6.42
CA LEU A 42 -11.21 -20.80 5.33
C LEU A 42 -10.04 -20.05 4.64
N PRO A 43 -10.17 -19.69 3.36
CA PRO A 43 -9.10 -19.03 2.61
C PRO A 43 -8.54 -17.75 3.27
N HIS A 44 -9.38 -17.00 3.99
CA HIS A 44 -8.95 -15.82 4.73
C HIS A 44 -8.15 -16.13 6.02
N VAL A 45 -8.15 -17.39 6.48
CA VAL A 45 -7.32 -17.87 7.60
C VAL A 45 -5.99 -18.45 7.11
N GLN A 46 -5.98 -19.11 5.96
CA GLN A 46 -4.76 -19.76 5.42
C GLN A 46 -3.79 -18.80 4.72
N GLY A 47 -4.25 -17.62 4.28
CA GLY A 47 -3.47 -16.77 3.40
C GLY A 47 -3.60 -15.29 3.73
N SER A 48 -3.11 -14.85 4.89
CA SER A 48 -2.81 -13.43 5.11
C SER A 48 -1.45 -13.04 4.52
N GLY A 49 -1.00 -13.72 3.47
CA GLY A 49 0.10 -13.20 2.65
C GLY A 49 -0.36 -11.85 2.13
N TYR A 50 0.21 -10.78 2.69
CA TYR A 50 -0.16 -9.41 2.36
C TYR A 50 0.17 -9.17 0.88
N ARG A 51 -0.81 -9.45 0.01
CA ARG A 51 -0.63 -9.31 -1.43
C ARG A 51 -0.94 -7.87 -1.80
N ILE A 52 0.12 -7.07 -1.93
CA ILE A 52 -0.01 -5.68 -2.37
C ILE A 52 -0.75 -5.69 -3.72
N PRO A 53 -1.84 -4.93 -3.87
CA PRO A 53 -2.56 -4.88 -5.14
C PRO A 53 -1.62 -4.42 -6.26
N ARG A 54 -1.63 -5.07 -7.42
CA ARG A 54 -0.80 -4.67 -8.58
C ARG A 54 -0.98 -3.19 -8.96
N GLN A 55 -2.18 -2.64 -8.71
CA GLN A 55 -2.49 -1.23 -8.92
C GLN A 55 -1.70 -0.32 -7.97
N VAL A 56 -1.52 -0.71 -6.70
CA VAL A 56 -0.71 0.06 -5.73
C VAL A 56 0.75 0.04 -6.15
N ILE A 57 1.28 -1.11 -6.55
CA ILE A 57 2.67 -1.23 -7.03
C ILE A 57 2.89 -0.32 -8.23
N ARG A 58 1.99 -0.37 -9.22
CA ARG A 58 2.07 0.49 -10.40
C ARG A 58 1.95 1.97 -10.04
N ASP A 59 0.94 2.33 -9.26
CA ASP A 59 0.69 3.73 -8.85
C ASP A 59 1.89 4.25 -8.01
N GLY A 60 2.53 3.40 -7.21
CA GLY A 60 3.72 3.70 -6.42
C GLY A 60 4.99 3.83 -7.26
N ALA A 61 5.18 2.97 -8.27
CA ALA A 61 6.30 3.09 -9.20
C ALA A 61 6.23 4.39 -10.02
N ILE A 62 5.03 4.76 -10.49
CA ILE A 62 4.80 6.05 -11.17
C ILE A 62 5.12 7.22 -10.24
N TRP A 63 4.69 7.12 -8.98
CA TRP A 63 4.98 8.15 -7.97
C TRP A 63 6.48 8.29 -7.72
N LEU A 64 7.23 7.20 -7.53
CA LEU A 64 8.70 7.24 -7.34
C LEU A 64 9.39 7.93 -8.51
N VAL A 65 9.05 7.55 -9.75
CA VAL A 65 9.64 8.20 -10.94
C VAL A 65 9.39 9.72 -10.94
N LEU A 66 8.16 10.15 -10.65
CA LEU A 66 7.83 11.58 -10.57
C LEU A 66 8.49 12.29 -9.38
N PHE A 67 8.70 11.57 -8.29
CA PHE A 67 9.30 12.08 -7.06
C PHE A 67 10.83 12.15 -7.15
N GLY A 68 11.49 11.28 -7.89
CA GLY A 68 12.93 11.32 -8.12
C GLY A 68 13.37 12.25 -9.25
N LEU A 69 12.51 12.50 -10.25
CA LEU A 69 12.88 13.22 -11.48
C LEU A 69 13.44 14.62 -11.27
N TRP A 70 13.02 15.33 -10.21
CA TRP A 70 13.45 16.71 -9.96
C TRP A 70 14.87 16.81 -9.41
N ALA A 71 15.34 15.78 -8.69
CA ALA A 71 16.58 15.86 -7.93
C ALA A 71 17.85 15.92 -8.81
N PRO A 72 17.98 15.14 -9.91
CA PRO A 72 19.10 15.29 -10.83
C PRO A 72 19.18 16.69 -11.46
N VAL A 73 18.02 17.29 -11.77
CA VAL A 73 17.97 18.64 -12.34
C VAL A 73 18.49 19.66 -11.33
N VAL A 74 18.04 19.59 -10.08
CA VAL A 74 18.52 20.47 -9.01
C VAL A 74 20.01 20.26 -8.73
N ALA A 75 20.49 19.02 -8.73
CA ALA A 75 21.90 18.71 -8.55
C ALA A 75 22.77 19.32 -9.66
N VAL A 76 22.39 19.13 -10.93
CA VAL A 76 23.11 19.73 -12.06
C VAL A 76 23.10 21.26 -11.97
N LEU A 77 21.95 21.87 -11.67
CA LEU A 77 21.87 23.33 -11.53
C LEU A 77 22.73 23.86 -10.37
N ALA A 78 22.81 23.12 -9.26
CA ALA A 78 23.65 23.49 -8.12
C ALA A 78 25.14 23.38 -8.43
N LEU A 79 25.56 22.34 -9.16
CA LEU A 79 26.96 22.10 -9.51
C LEU A 79 27.52 23.06 -10.57
N ASN A 80 26.65 23.70 -11.37
CA ASN A 80 27.05 24.58 -12.47
C ASN A 80 26.98 26.07 -12.11
N GLU A 81 26.86 26.42 -10.83
CA GLU A 81 26.74 27.80 -10.32
C GLU A 81 25.71 28.65 -11.11
N VAL A 82 24.60 28.02 -11.50
CA VAL A 82 23.62 28.66 -12.37
C VAL A 82 22.92 29.78 -11.61
N SER A 83 22.62 30.89 -12.28
CA SER A 83 21.91 32.02 -11.69
C SER A 83 20.67 31.57 -10.91
N VAL A 84 20.47 32.16 -9.73
CA VAL A 84 19.28 31.94 -8.86
C VAL A 84 17.97 32.02 -9.66
N ARG A 85 17.90 32.88 -10.68
CA ARG A 85 16.71 33.00 -11.53
C ARG A 85 16.41 31.72 -12.32
N VAL A 86 17.44 31.08 -12.87
CA VAL A 86 17.30 29.82 -13.62
C VAL A 86 17.03 28.67 -12.66
N PHE A 87 17.70 28.67 -11.50
CA PHE A 87 17.43 27.72 -10.43
C PHE A 87 15.97 27.75 -9.99
N LEU A 88 15.40 28.94 -9.75
CA LEU A 88 13.99 29.09 -9.40
C LEU A 88 13.05 28.74 -10.58
N ALA A 89 13.40 29.14 -11.80
CA ALA A 89 12.57 28.89 -12.99
C ALA A 89 12.44 27.39 -13.32
N LEU A 90 13.46 26.58 -13.04
CA LEU A 90 13.47 25.15 -13.36
C LEU A 90 13.27 24.26 -12.13
N GLY A 91 13.89 24.59 -11.01
CA GLY A 91 13.84 23.80 -9.77
C GLY A 91 12.50 23.90 -9.04
N ALA A 92 11.93 25.11 -8.92
CA ALA A 92 10.66 25.30 -8.22
C ALA A 92 9.48 24.53 -8.83
N PRO A 93 9.23 24.55 -10.16
CA PRO A 93 8.13 23.78 -10.73
C PRO A 93 8.32 22.27 -10.58
N LEU A 94 9.56 21.77 -10.69
CA LEU A 94 9.84 20.35 -10.50
C LEU A 94 9.65 19.90 -9.04
N GLY A 95 10.06 20.74 -8.07
CA GLY A 95 9.76 20.52 -6.66
C GLY A 95 8.26 20.52 -6.38
N ALA A 96 7.50 21.42 -7.01
CA ALA A 96 6.04 21.43 -6.90
C ALA A 96 5.41 20.14 -7.45
N VAL A 97 5.91 19.61 -8.57
CA VAL A 97 5.48 18.31 -9.11
C VAL A 97 5.73 17.18 -8.11
N ALA A 98 6.87 17.15 -7.43
CA ALA A 98 7.19 16.15 -6.41
C ALA A 98 6.26 16.23 -5.18
N VAL A 99 5.93 17.44 -4.74
CA VAL A 99 4.96 17.65 -3.64
C VAL A 99 3.57 17.20 -4.07
N LEU A 100 3.10 17.62 -5.24
CA LEU A 100 1.78 17.26 -5.76
C LEU A 100 1.65 15.75 -6.01
N SER A 101 2.68 15.10 -6.57
CA SER A 101 2.67 13.66 -6.80
C SER A 101 2.57 12.90 -5.47
N THR A 102 3.27 13.34 -4.43
CA THR A 102 3.22 12.76 -3.08
C THR A 102 1.85 12.92 -2.43
N LEU A 103 1.25 14.12 -2.52
CA LEU A 103 -0.11 14.36 -2.03
C LEU A 103 -1.15 13.50 -2.77
N LEU A 104 -1.05 13.40 -4.10
CA LEU A 104 -1.96 12.60 -4.92
C LEU A 104 -1.85 11.12 -4.63
N PHE A 105 -0.64 10.60 -4.46
CA PHE A 105 -0.39 9.21 -4.11
C PHE A 105 -0.92 8.90 -2.70
N GLY A 106 -0.62 9.75 -1.73
CA GLY A 106 -1.18 9.68 -0.38
C GLY A 106 -2.71 9.66 -0.39
N GLY A 107 -3.36 10.55 -1.13
CA GLY A 107 -4.83 10.58 -1.24
C GLY A 107 -5.43 9.38 -1.97
N ARG A 108 -4.70 8.77 -2.89
CA ARG A 108 -5.11 7.51 -3.54
C ARG A 108 -5.07 6.35 -2.54
N LEU A 109 -4.02 6.27 -1.73
CA LEU A 109 -3.86 5.29 -0.64
C LEU A 109 -4.93 5.46 0.44
N GLY A 110 -5.16 6.69 0.89
CA GLY A 110 -6.17 7.03 1.89
C GLY A 110 -7.60 6.68 1.47
N ARG A 111 -7.97 6.94 0.20
CA ARG A 111 -9.28 6.56 -0.37
C ARG A 111 -9.55 5.06 -0.32
N ARG A 112 -8.52 4.27 -0.62
CA ARG A 112 -8.58 2.81 -0.70
C ARG A 112 -8.43 2.12 0.68
N GLY A 113 -8.07 2.87 1.72
CA GLY A 113 -7.93 2.35 3.09
C GLY A 113 -6.61 1.62 3.35
N HIS A 114 -5.62 1.77 2.47
CA HIS A 114 -4.32 1.10 2.58
C HIS A 114 -3.33 1.86 3.48
N TRP A 115 -3.72 2.14 4.72
CA TRP A 115 -2.90 2.95 5.65
C TRP A 115 -1.55 2.33 6.00
N ARG A 116 -1.43 1.00 5.93
CA ARG A 116 -0.17 0.27 6.14
C ARG A 116 0.87 0.54 5.04
N GLU A 117 0.41 0.79 3.81
CA GLU A 117 1.28 1.04 2.66
C GLU A 117 1.87 2.45 2.68
N LEU A 118 1.27 3.39 3.42
CA LEU A 118 1.84 4.73 3.60
C LEU A 118 3.20 4.67 4.31
N GLY A 119 3.36 3.79 5.30
CA GLY A 119 4.63 3.60 5.99
C GLY A 119 5.71 3.07 5.04
N LEU A 120 5.37 2.07 4.22
CA LEU A 120 6.28 1.52 3.21
C LEU A 120 6.63 2.56 2.12
N ALA A 121 5.65 3.35 1.69
CA ALA A 121 5.86 4.43 0.74
C ALA A 121 6.77 5.53 1.30
N ALA A 122 6.60 5.91 2.58
CA ALA A 122 7.45 6.89 3.24
C ALA A 122 8.91 6.41 3.31
N LEU A 123 9.12 5.11 3.60
CA LEU A 123 10.45 4.51 3.58
C LEU A 123 11.03 4.50 2.16
N ALA A 124 10.23 4.12 1.15
CA ALA A 124 10.69 4.08 -0.24
C ALA A 124 11.11 5.47 -0.76
N GLY A 125 10.30 6.51 -0.51
CA GLY A 125 10.64 7.88 -0.91
C GLY A 125 11.86 8.43 -0.17
N THR A 126 11.99 8.13 1.12
CA THR A 126 13.19 8.50 1.88
C THR A 126 14.44 7.79 1.34
N ALA A 127 14.34 6.49 1.05
CA ALA A 127 15.43 5.71 0.50
C ALA A 127 15.89 6.25 -0.86
N GLU A 128 14.96 6.67 -1.72
CA GLU A 128 15.28 7.31 -3.00
C GLU A 128 16.06 8.61 -2.82
N LEU A 129 15.64 9.50 -1.90
CA LEU A 129 16.35 10.75 -1.65
C LEU A 129 17.74 10.53 -1.05
N LEU A 130 17.88 9.56 -0.13
CA LEU A 130 19.18 9.20 0.44
C LEU A 130 20.11 8.58 -0.62
N PHE A 131 19.58 7.75 -1.51
CA PHE A 131 20.33 7.20 -2.63
C PHE A 131 20.85 8.31 -3.54
N LEU A 132 19.99 9.25 -3.92
CA LEU A 132 20.36 10.39 -4.75
C LEU A 132 21.39 11.31 -4.08
N TYR A 133 21.28 11.53 -2.77
CA TYR A 133 22.28 12.25 -1.98
C TYR A 133 23.65 11.53 -2.02
N GLY A 134 23.65 10.21 -1.84
CA GLY A 134 24.87 9.40 -1.96
C GLY A 134 25.50 9.50 -3.35
N VAL A 135 24.69 9.44 -4.42
CA VAL A 135 25.17 9.62 -5.80
C VAL A 135 25.78 11.01 -6.00
N ALA A 136 25.13 12.06 -5.50
CA ALA A 136 25.64 13.44 -5.62
C ALA A 136 27.01 13.59 -4.95
N MET A 137 27.23 12.93 -3.80
CA MET A 137 28.52 12.91 -3.12
C MET A 137 29.62 12.22 -3.94
N VAL A 138 29.31 11.08 -4.58
CA VAL A 138 30.27 10.36 -5.43
C VAL A 138 30.67 11.17 -6.66
N VAL A 139 29.74 11.94 -7.23
CA VAL A 139 29.98 12.74 -8.43
C VAL A 139 30.71 14.06 -8.13
N SER A 140 30.70 14.53 -6.88
CA SER A 140 31.38 15.76 -6.43
C SER A 140 32.47 15.47 -5.37
N PRO A 141 33.52 14.71 -5.71
CA PRO A 141 34.58 14.36 -4.77
C PRO A 141 35.38 15.61 -4.35
N ASP A 142 35.57 15.79 -3.04
CA ASP A 142 36.40 16.83 -2.47
C ASP A 142 37.88 16.42 -2.54
N PRO A 143 38.79 17.25 -3.10
CA PRO A 143 40.21 16.93 -3.18
C PRO A 143 40.88 16.71 -1.80
N ASN A 144 40.29 17.18 -0.70
CA ASN A 144 40.91 17.14 0.63
C ASN A 144 40.37 16.04 1.56
N ASN A 145 39.55 15.09 1.07
CA ASN A 145 38.97 13.96 1.86
C ASN A 145 38.26 14.37 3.16
N THR A 146 37.96 15.65 3.35
CA THR A 146 37.34 16.16 4.60
C THR A 146 35.84 15.85 4.63
N ASN A 147 35.25 15.56 3.48
CA ASN A 147 33.82 15.33 3.29
C ASN A 147 33.37 13.88 3.50
N ASP A 148 34.27 12.89 3.59
CA ASP A 148 33.87 11.47 3.74
C ASP A 148 33.16 11.19 5.07
N ILE A 149 33.60 11.85 6.15
CA ILE A 149 32.97 11.77 7.48
C ILE A 149 31.72 12.65 7.53
N ALA A 150 31.72 13.80 6.85
CA ALA A 150 30.58 14.71 6.76
C ALA A 150 29.43 14.13 5.91
N ALA A 151 29.73 13.32 4.90
CA ALA A 151 28.74 12.64 4.06
C ALA A 151 27.98 11.56 4.84
N GLY A 152 28.67 10.78 5.68
CA GLY A 152 28.04 9.82 6.59
C GLY A 152 27.13 10.51 7.63
N ALA A 153 27.58 11.65 8.17
CA ALA A 153 26.77 12.45 9.10
C ALA A 153 25.55 13.08 8.40
N GLY A 154 25.70 13.58 7.17
CA GLY A 154 24.63 14.18 6.38
C GLY A 154 23.47 13.22 6.08
N VAL A 155 23.78 11.95 5.75
CA VAL A 155 22.75 10.90 5.56
C VAL A 155 21.90 10.74 6.83
N VAL A 156 22.53 10.66 8.00
CA VAL A 156 21.83 10.43 9.27
C VAL A 156 21.04 11.67 9.69
N ILE A 157 21.66 12.85 9.63
CA ILE A 157 21.05 14.12 10.02
C ILE A 157 19.84 14.46 9.14
N LEU A 158 19.91 14.17 7.84
CA LEU A 158 18.83 14.48 6.90
C LEU A 158 17.76 13.39 6.85
N SER A 159 18.10 12.12 7.13
CA SER A 159 17.15 11.00 7.02
C SER A 159 15.87 11.19 7.84
N VAL A 160 15.98 11.63 9.09
CA VAL A 160 14.83 11.78 10.00
C VAL A 160 13.93 12.95 9.57
N PRO A 161 14.43 14.18 9.32
CA PRO A 161 13.62 15.26 8.77
C PRO A 161 12.98 14.91 7.42
N THR A 162 13.73 14.28 6.51
CA THR A 162 13.21 13.90 5.19
C THR A 162 12.08 12.89 5.31
N LEU A 163 12.24 11.87 6.15
CA LEU A 163 11.19 10.90 6.43
C LEU A 163 9.94 11.57 7.00
N LEU A 164 10.11 12.51 7.95
CA LEU A 164 8.98 13.25 8.53
C LEU A 164 8.25 14.09 7.48
N VAL A 165 8.95 14.76 6.58
CA VAL A 165 8.34 15.55 5.50
C VAL A 165 7.56 14.65 4.55
N VAL A 166 8.18 13.56 4.07
CA VAL A 166 7.53 12.61 3.16
C VAL A 166 6.31 11.97 3.83
N ALA A 167 6.44 11.52 5.08
CA ALA A 167 5.34 10.93 5.85
C ALA A 167 4.21 11.94 6.09
N SER A 168 4.54 13.20 6.38
CA SER A 168 3.56 14.27 6.58
C SER A 168 2.77 14.55 5.31
N LEU A 169 3.45 14.65 4.15
CA LEU A 169 2.80 14.87 2.85
C LEU A 169 1.91 13.69 2.46
N LEU A 170 2.41 12.46 2.61
CA LEU A 170 1.62 11.25 2.35
C LEU A 170 0.41 11.15 3.28
N GLY A 171 0.59 11.44 4.57
CA GLY A 171 -0.47 11.48 5.57
C GLY A 171 -1.53 12.53 5.28
N LEU A 172 -1.10 13.75 4.91
CA LEU A 172 -2.00 14.85 4.56
C LEU A 172 -2.79 14.54 3.29
N GLY A 173 -2.14 14.01 2.26
CA GLY A 173 -2.81 13.48 1.08
C GLY A 173 -3.83 12.40 1.44
N GLY A 174 -3.43 11.42 2.26
CA GLY A 174 -4.27 10.31 2.72
C GLY A 174 -5.50 10.76 3.50
N LEU A 175 -5.34 11.77 4.36
CA LEU A 175 -6.44 12.38 5.11
C LEU A 175 -7.45 13.02 4.16
N VAL A 176 -7.00 13.85 3.20
CA VAL A 176 -7.86 14.45 2.18
C VAL A 176 -8.58 13.37 1.36
N GLY A 177 -7.86 12.30 0.99
CA GLY A 177 -8.44 11.17 0.28
C GLY A 177 -9.57 10.49 1.06
N ARG A 178 -9.43 10.31 2.37
CA ARG A 178 -10.45 9.68 3.23
C ARG A 178 -11.77 10.44 3.24
N TRP A 179 -11.73 11.77 3.12
CA TRP A 179 -12.91 12.63 3.18
C TRP A 179 -13.62 12.81 1.82
N SER A 180 -12.99 12.37 0.72
CA SER A 180 -13.62 12.44 -0.60
C SER A 180 -14.81 11.46 -0.70
N PRO A 181 -16.01 11.93 -1.11
CA PRO A 181 -17.21 11.09 -1.13
C PRO A 181 -17.07 9.93 -2.11
N ARG A 182 -17.36 8.71 -1.65
CA ARG A 182 -17.43 7.53 -2.53
C ARG A 182 -18.72 7.62 -3.37
N PRO A 183 -18.66 7.39 -4.69
CA PRO A 183 -19.88 7.24 -5.48
C PRO A 183 -20.65 6.02 -4.96
N ARG A 184 -21.88 6.25 -4.47
CA ARG A 184 -22.77 5.19 -4.00
C ARG A 184 -23.11 4.26 -5.17
N ARG A 185 -22.52 3.07 -5.20
CA ARG A 185 -23.03 1.99 -6.06
C ARG A 185 -24.21 1.35 -5.34
N PHE A 186 -25.42 1.56 -5.85
CA PHE A 186 -26.62 0.89 -5.38
C PHE A 186 -26.46 -0.62 -5.61
N ARG A 187 -26.44 -1.41 -4.54
CA ARG A 187 -26.54 -2.87 -4.59
C ARG A 187 -28.02 -3.24 -4.44
N CYS A 188 -28.59 -3.89 -5.44
CA CYS A 188 -29.88 -4.57 -5.30
C CYS A 188 -29.75 -5.66 -4.24
N ALA A 189 -30.71 -5.70 -3.30
CA ALA A 189 -30.81 -6.72 -2.27
C ALA A 189 -31.05 -8.10 -2.91
N ARG A 190 -30.36 -9.15 -2.41
CA ARG A 190 -30.65 -10.54 -2.78
C ARG A 190 -31.70 -11.12 -1.81
N PRO A 191 -32.66 -11.93 -2.29
CA PRO A 191 -33.58 -12.66 -1.42
C PRO A 191 -32.86 -13.82 -0.70
N LEU A 192 -33.32 -14.14 0.51
CA LEU A 192 -32.94 -15.33 1.28
C LEU A 192 -33.40 -16.61 0.55
N PRO A 193 -32.65 -17.73 0.63
CA PRO A 193 -33.10 -19.01 0.11
C PRO A 193 -34.28 -19.51 0.95
N ASP A 194 -35.36 -19.89 0.26
CA ASP A 194 -36.57 -20.43 0.89
C ASP A 194 -36.38 -21.89 1.31
N ARG A 195 -37.24 -22.32 2.23
CA ARG A 195 -37.18 -23.57 3.03
C ARG A 195 -36.83 -24.84 2.25
N GLY A 196 -36.13 -25.74 2.95
CA GLY A 196 -35.54 -27.00 2.47
C GLY A 196 -36.50 -28.06 1.92
N PRO A 197 -35.95 -29.22 1.51
CA PRO A 197 -36.66 -30.22 0.70
C PRO A 197 -37.78 -30.90 1.49
N GLU A 198 -39.00 -30.84 0.96
CA GLU A 198 -40.08 -31.76 1.33
C GLU A 198 -39.68 -33.19 0.94
N LEU A 199 -39.38 -34.01 1.94
CA LEU A 199 -39.30 -35.46 1.80
C LEU A 199 -40.71 -35.99 1.59
N LYS A 200 -40.94 -36.59 0.42
CA LYS A 200 -42.14 -37.35 0.09
C LYS A 200 -41.92 -38.84 0.36
#